data_AF-A0A536PU17-F1
#
_entry.id   AF-A0A536PU17-F1
#
_cell.length_a   1.000
_cell.length_b   1.000
_cell.length_c   1.000
_cell.angle_alpha   90.00
_cell.angle_beta   90.00
_cell.angle_gamma   90.00
#
_symmetry.space_group_name_H-M   'P 1'
#
loop_
_entity.id
_entity.type
_entity.pdbx_description
1 polymer ?
#
loop_
_entity_poly.entity_id
_entity_poly.type
_entity_poly.pdbx_seq_one_letter_code
_entity_poly.pdbx_strand_id
1 'polypeptide(L)'
;MSVATAAPPATPPARSKAARTRWSQRLSANVSSAGLNVAVLALTLAWIVPTLGLLINSFRPGGAFNTSGWWTALAPPFNFTLDSYRAVLGASDLAPSFFN
;
A
#
# COMPACT_ATOMS: atom_id res chain seq x y z
N MET A 1 -7.39 79.22 27.73
CA MET A 1 -6.61 78.37 26.81
C MET A 1 -6.20 77.13 27.60
N SER A 2 -7.02 76.08 27.59
CA SER A 2 -6.82 74.88 28.42
C SER A 2 -6.24 73.76 27.54
N VAL A 3 -5.00 73.37 27.79
CA VAL A 3 -4.34 72.28 27.06
C VAL A 3 -4.68 70.96 27.74
N ALA A 4 -5.51 70.16 27.05
CA ALA A 4 -5.78 68.78 27.40
C ALA A 4 -4.50 67.96 27.23
N THR A 5 -4.01 67.35 28.31
CA THR A 5 -2.94 66.36 28.27
C THR A 5 -3.51 65.05 27.76
N ALA A 6 -3.23 64.72 26.50
CA ALA A 6 -3.61 63.43 25.91
C ALA A 6 -2.66 62.34 26.43
N ALA A 7 -3.23 61.29 27.03
CA ALA A 7 -2.51 60.07 27.41
C ALA A 7 -1.99 59.32 26.16
N PRO A 8 -0.81 58.68 26.22
CA PRO A 8 -0.26 57.95 25.07
C PRO A 8 -1.13 56.71 24.76
N PRO A 9 -1.33 56.36 23.47
CA PRO A 9 -2.09 55.18 23.11
C PRO A 9 -1.30 53.92 23.51
N ALA A 10 -1.85 53.13 24.41
CA ALA A 10 -1.36 51.80 24.70
C ALA A 10 -1.36 50.97 23.40
N THR A 11 -0.19 50.48 22.99
CA THR A 11 -0.06 49.60 21.83
C THR A 11 -0.77 48.28 22.14
N PRO A 12 -1.76 47.84 21.33
CA PRO A 12 -2.36 46.53 21.53
C PRO A 12 -1.30 45.45 21.25
N PRO A 13 -1.13 44.43 22.10
CA PRO A 13 -0.29 43.29 21.74
C PRO A 13 -0.93 42.60 20.53
N ALA A 14 -0.16 42.43 19.46
CA ALA A 14 -0.54 41.62 18.30
C ALA A 14 -0.67 40.14 18.71
N ARG A 15 -1.81 39.80 19.31
CA ARG A 15 -2.09 38.50 19.92
C ARG A 15 -2.43 37.47 18.84
N SER A 16 -1.46 36.59 18.58
CA SER A 16 -1.62 35.19 18.16
C SER A 16 -2.63 34.87 17.04
N LYS A 17 -2.21 35.00 15.78
CA LYS A 17 -2.83 34.25 14.66
C LYS A 17 -2.28 32.82 14.53
N ALA A 18 -1.10 32.54 15.08
CA ALA A 18 -0.40 31.25 14.92
C ALA A 18 -0.96 30.07 15.75
N ALA A 19 -1.77 30.34 16.79
CA ALA A 19 -2.27 29.30 17.69
C ALA A 19 -3.57 28.64 17.21
N ARG A 20 -4.34 29.31 16.35
CA ARG A 20 -5.69 28.87 15.97
C ARG A 20 -5.70 27.77 14.90
N THR A 21 -4.61 27.60 14.16
CA THR A 21 -4.49 26.60 13.08
C THR A 21 -4.00 25.24 13.57
N ARG A 22 -3.33 25.17 14.73
CA ARG A 22 -2.65 23.95 15.19
C ARG A 22 -3.56 22.85 15.76
N TRP A 23 -4.78 23.18 16.17
CA TRP A 23 -5.70 22.23 16.82
C TRP A 23 -6.69 21.59 15.85
N SER A 24 -7.20 22.35 14.87
CA SER A 24 -8.07 21.83 13.81
C SER A 24 -7.33 20.91 12.84
N GLN A 25 -6.02 21.14 12.64
CA GLN A 25 -5.16 20.26 11.82
C GLN A 25 -4.91 18.89 12.47
N ARG A 26 -5.00 18.75 13.80
CA ARG A 26 -4.71 17.48 14.49
C ARG A 26 -5.87 16.50 14.51
N LEU A 27 -7.10 17.02 14.45
CA LEU A 27 -8.33 16.20 14.40
C LEU A 27 -8.76 15.91 12.95
N SER A 28 -8.61 16.88 12.03
CA SER A 28 -8.93 16.67 10.61
C SER A 28 -7.90 15.80 9.88
N ALA A 29 -6.67 15.67 10.39
CA ALA A 29 -5.63 14.87 9.75
C ALA A 29 -5.91 13.36 9.79
N ASN A 30 -6.64 12.86 10.80
CA ASN A 30 -6.79 11.42 10.99
C ASN A 30 -7.95 10.81 10.18
N VAL A 31 -8.97 11.61 9.83
CA VAL A 31 -10.15 11.13 9.09
C VAL A 31 -9.95 11.28 7.58
N SER A 32 -9.29 12.34 7.11
CA SER A 32 -8.96 12.50 5.70
C SER A 32 -7.93 11.47 5.19
N SER A 33 -7.08 10.93 6.06
CA SER A 33 -6.12 9.87 5.70
C SER A 33 -6.73 8.47 5.69
N ALA A 34 -7.80 8.21 6.43
CA ALA A 34 -8.35 6.86 6.57
C ALA A 34 -8.92 6.32 5.24
N GLY A 35 -9.66 7.14 4.50
CA GLY A 35 -10.19 6.76 3.18
C GLY A 35 -9.09 6.50 2.15
N LEU A 36 -8.04 7.34 2.16
CA LEU A 36 -6.87 7.16 1.31
C LEU A 36 -6.12 5.86 1.67
N ASN A 37 -5.91 5.60 2.95
CA ASN A 37 -5.24 4.38 3.42
C ASN A 37 -6.03 3.13 3.03
N VAL A 38 -7.36 3.14 3.14
CA VAL A 38 -8.23 2.04 2.70
C VAL A 38 -8.16 1.87 1.19
N ALA A 39 -8.19 2.96 0.41
CA ALA A 39 -8.09 2.91 -1.04
C ALA A 39 -6.73 2.34 -1.49
N VAL A 40 -5.64 2.78 -0.89
CA VAL A 40 -4.29 2.26 -1.15
C VAL A 40 -4.20 0.78 -0.76
N LEU A 41 -4.73 0.40 0.40
CA LEU A 41 -4.74 -0.99 0.84
C LEU A 41 -5.56 -1.87 -0.11
N ALA A 42 -6.75 -1.42 -0.53
CA ALA A 42 -7.59 -2.13 -1.47
C ALA A 42 -6.89 -2.31 -2.82
N LEU A 43 -6.24 -1.27 -3.33
CA LEU A 43 -5.46 -1.33 -4.57
C LEU A 43 -4.26 -2.29 -4.44
N THR A 44 -3.58 -2.23 -3.30
CA THR A 44 -2.45 -3.14 -2.99
C THR A 44 -2.92 -4.59 -2.98
N LEU A 45 -4.02 -4.89 -2.27
CA LEU A 45 -4.61 -6.22 -2.24
C LEU A 45 -5.11 -6.66 -3.62
N ALA A 46 -5.70 -5.74 -4.39
CA ALA A 46 -6.18 -6.03 -5.74
C ALA A 46 -5.05 -6.48 -6.68
N TRP A 47 -3.82 -5.96 -6.53
CA TRP A 47 -2.67 -6.50 -7.26
C TRP A 47 -2.07 -7.74 -6.58
N ILE A 48 -2.08 -7.79 -5.24
CA ILE A 48 -1.42 -8.86 -4.50
C ILE A 48 -2.10 -10.19 -4.79
N VAL A 49 -3.42 -10.20 -4.97
CA VAL A 49 -4.19 -11.39 -5.31
C VAL A 49 -3.68 -12.11 -6.57
N PRO A 50 -3.55 -11.46 -7.75
CA PRO A 50 -3.05 -12.13 -8.96
C PRO A 50 -1.57 -12.53 -8.85
N THR A 51 -0.74 -11.73 -8.17
CA THR A 51 0.68 -12.08 -7.98
C THR A 51 0.88 -13.28 -7.05
N LEU A 52 0.13 -13.34 -5.94
CA LEU A 52 0.08 -14.52 -5.06
C LEU A 52 -0.49 -15.75 -5.78
N GLY A 53 -1.56 -15.56 -6.56
CA GLY A 53 -2.15 -16.66 -7.33
C GLY A 53 -1.16 -17.28 -8.31
N LEU A 54 -0.40 -16.45 -9.03
CA LEU A 54 0.68 -16.91 -9.93
C LEU A 54 1.81 -17.61 -9.15
N LEU A 55 2.24 -17.04 -8.02
CA LEU A 55 3.28 -17.63 -7.18
C LEU A 55 2.87 -19.01 -6.66
N ILE A 56 1.67 -19.14 -6.10
CA ILE A 56 1.15 -20.40 -5.58
C ILE A 56 1.02 -21.43 -6.71
N ASN A 57 0.59 -20.99 -7.89
CA ASN A 57 0.46 -21.87 -9.04
C ASN A 57 1.81 -22.39 -9.57
N SER A 58 2.91 -21.65 -9.42
CA SER A 58 4.22 -22.13 -9.88
C SER A 58 4.72 -23.34 -9.09
N PHE A 59 4.31 -23.45 -7.83
CA PHE A 59 4.59 -24.61 -6.97
C PHE A 59 3.53 -25.70 -7.06
N ARG A 60 2.47 -25.53 -7.86
CA ARG A 60 1.40 -26.52 -7.98
C ARG A 60 1.74 -27.54 -9.08
N PRO A 61 1.36 -28.82 -8.94
CA PRO A 61 1.56 -29.81 -9.99
C PRO A 61 0.89 -29.41 -11.31
N GLY A 62 1.49 -29.81 -12.43
CA GLY A 62 0.97 -29.54 -13.76
C GLY A 62 -0.48 -30.00 -13.92
N GLY A 63 -1.33 -29.13 -14.49
CA GLY A 63 -2.76 -29.40 -14.74
C GLY A 63 -3.72 -28.98 -13.62
N ALA A 64 -3.21 -28.66 -12.42
CA ALA A 64 -4.04 -28.29 -11.29
C ALA A 64 -4.73 -26.91 -11.44
N PHE A 65 -4.21 -26.05 -12.31
CA PHE A 65 -4.81 -24.76 -12.66
C PHE A 65 -6.10 -24.87 -13.49
N ASN A 66 -6.33 -26.00 -14.18
CA ASN A 66 -7.53 -26.21 -15.01
C ASN A 66 -8.74 -26.72 -14.20
N THR A 67 -8.50 -27.30 -13.02
CA THR A 67 -9.55 -27.98 -12.24
C THR A 67 -9.97 -27.22 -10.99
N SER A 68 -9.12 -26.35 -10.44
CA SER A 68 -9.41 -25.62 -9.19
C SER A 68 -8.62 -24.32 -9.07
N GLY A 69 -9.17 -23.38 -8.30
CA GLY A 69 -8.50 -22.10 -8.01
C GLY A 69 -7.26 -22.26 -7.15
N TRP A 70 -6.30 -21.34 -7.28
CA TRP A 70 -5.01 -21.37 -6.57
C TRP A 70 -5.17 -21.39 -5.04
N TRP A 71 -6.23 -20.79 -4.49
CA TRP A 71 -6.52 -20.79 -3.04
C TRP A 71 -6.73 -22.20 -2.47
N THR A 72 -7.13 -23.17 -3.30
CA THR A 72 -7.30 -24.57 -2.87
C THR A 72 -5.97 -25.26 -2.56
N ALA A 73 -4.84 -24.74 -3.05
CA ALA A 73 -3.51 -25.24 -2.69
C ALA A 73 -3.13 -24.91 -1.23
N LEU A 74 -3.78 -23.92 -0.64
CA LEU A 74 -3.59 -23.52 0.76
C LEU A 74 -4.48 -24.34 1.73
N ALA A 75 -5.29 -25.27 1.22
CA ALA A 75 -6.10 -26.17 2.01
C ALA A 75 -5.49 -27.60 1.98
N PRO A 76 -5.65 -28.39 3.06
CA PRO A 76 -5.24 -29.78 3.06
C PRO A 76 -5.97 -30.62 1.99
N PRO A 77 -5.30 -31.58 1.32
CA PRO A 77 -3.89 -31.92 1.44
C PRO A 77 -2.98 -30.97 0.65
N PHE A 78 -1.94 -30.44 1.31
CA PHE A 78 -0.95 -29.56 0.70
C PHE A 78 -0.08 -30.33 -0.30
N ASN A 79 -0.20 -30.01 -1.59
CA ASN A 79 0.54 -30.66 -2.67
C ASN A 79 1.38 -29.60 -3.42
N PHE A 80 2.57 -29.31 -2.89
CA PHE A 80 3.54 -28.40 -3.52
C PHE A 80 4.70 -29.17 -4.13
N THR A 81 5.10 -28.81 -5.34
CA THR A 81 6.20 -29.41 -6.10
C THR A 81 7.05 -28.35 -6.80
N LEU A 82 8.22 -28.75 -7.28
CA LEU A 82 9.14 -27.95 -8.09
C LEU A 82 9.29 -28.50 -9.51
N ASP A 83 8.46 -29.47 -9.90
CA ASP A 83 8.57 -30.15 -11.20
C ASP A 83 8.40 -29.19 -12.38
N SER A 84 7.54 -28.18 -12.23
CA SER A 84 7.38 -27.10 -13.21
C SER A 84 8.71 -26.38 -13.50
N TYR A 85 9.54 -26.17 -12.48
CA TYR A 85 10.87 -25.55 -12.65
C TYR A 85 11.89 -26.53 -13.21
N ARG A 86 11.87 -27.80 -12.77
CA ARG A 86 12.76 -28.85 -13.31
C ARG A 86 12.52 -29.10 -14.78
N ALA A 87 11.26 -29.06 -15.22
CA ALA A 87 10.89 -29.22 -16.61
C ALA A 87 11.48 -28.10 -17.49
N VAL A 88 11.43 -26.86 -17.00
CA VAL A 88 11.94 -25.69 -17.73
C VAL A 88 13.47 -25.65 -17.70
N LEU A 89 14.09 -25.83 -16.52
CA LEU A 89 15.56 -25.77 -16.37
C LEU A 89 16.29 -27.00 -16.93
N GLY A 90 15.63 -28.16 -16.96
CA GLY A 90 16.15 -29.38 -17.56
C GLY A 90 15.95 -29.45 -19.08
N ALA A 91 15.21 -28.50 -19.67
CA ALA A 91 15.07 -28.44 -21.12
C ALA A 91 16.40 -28.01 -21.76
N SER A 92 16.94 -28.87 -22.62
CA SER A 92 18.24 -28.70 -23.30
C SER A 92 18.36 -27.39 -24.07
N ASP A 93 17.25 -26.81 -24.52
CA ASP A 93 17.18 -25.58 -25.32
C ASP A 93 17.08 -24.29 -24.50
N LEU A 94 16.93 -24.36 -23.16
CA LEU A 94 16.80 -23.15 -22.34
C LEU A 94 18.14 -22.42 -22.19
N ALA A 95 19.22 -23.13 -21.86
CA ALA A 95 20.53 -22.50 -21.66
C ALA A 95 21.10 -21.81 -22.92
N PRO A 96 20.97 -22.39 -24.14
CA PRO A 96 21.36 -21.72 -25.37
C PRO A 96 20.51 -20.47 -25.69
N SER A 97 19.22 -20.43 -25.32
CA SER A 97 18.32 -19.32 -25.65
C SER A 97 18.73 -17.96 -25.05
N PHE A 98 19.56 -17.97 -24.01
CA PHE A 98 20.11 -16.75 -23.42
C PHE A 98 21.28 -16.17 -24.20
N PHE A 99 21.93 -16.99 -25.04
CA PHE A 99 23.06 -16.59 -25.88
C PHE A 99 22.59 -16.57 -27.33
N ASN A 100 21.86 -15.52 -27.69
CA ASN A 100 21.31 -15.28 -29.04
C ASN A 100 22.36 -15.34 -30.15
#